data_AF-A0A3B8LNN5-F1
#
_entry.id   AF-A0A3B8LNN5-F1
#
_cell.length_a   1.000
_cell.length_b   1.000
_cell.length_c   1.000
_cell.angle_alpha   90.00
_cell.angle_beta   90.00
_cell.angle_gamma   90.00
#
_symmetry.space_group_name_H-M   'P 1'
#
loop_
_entity.id
_entity.type
_entity.pdbx_description
1 polymer ?
#
loop_
_entity_poly.entity_id
_entity_poly.type
_entity_poly.pdbx_seq_one_letter_code
_entity_poly.pdbx_strand_id
1 'polypeptide(L)'
;MQGASFGGTFLGELGSRMTPKRVIASSYMRDKVAKFRDLAYVVGILLWLQSAYMMSSIERDLPTIQTLWRIWAEVDLGVHESAEFLAEFGVTRRKRMFILWSHRSSHPVRWLVLCLFVALAAGSVQLETGDVHAMGKTSRVRIARLALSKDNPRPASMRRLLWELDKRTSLKPILTPVEVTINDPQLFLYPLIYVSGSKAFPKLSAQDVVRLRTYLVSGGTLFFDMAEGNPKGPFDTSVRRLSKRLFPQQPMQKLKQKHTLFKSFYLIRRFGGRVLQAPYIEGVTQDDRTMIIYSMNDLNGAWERDNFGNWTHPVVPGGSSQREHSFRLGINIAMYALCVNYKADMVHIPFIMRRRK
;
A
#
# COMPACT_ATOMS: atom_id res chain seq x y z
N MET A 1 1.00 52.23 -45.20
CA MET A 1 -0.10 52.11 -46.20
C MET A 1 0.14 50.84 -46.99
N GLN A 2 -0.93 50.09 -47.29
CA GLN A 2 -1.01 48.81 -48.02
C GLN A 2 -0.41 47.62 -47.25
N GLY A 3 -1.08 46.50 -46.97
CA GLY A 3 -2.30 45.90 -47.51
C GLY A 3 -1.94 44.73 -48.42
N ALA A 4 -2.34 43.49 -48.06
CA ALA A 4 -2.81 42.46 -49.00
C ALA A 4 -3.04 41.11 -48.29
N SER A 5 -4.06 40.42 -48.80
CA SER A 5 -4.66 39.14 -48.41
C SER A 5 -4.18 37.97 -49.29
N PHE A 6 -4.72 36.77 -48.98
CA PHE A 6 -4.60 35.45 -49.66
C PHE A 6 -3.32 34.66 -49.35
N GLY A 7 -3.31 33.35 -49.10
CA GLY A 7 -4.30 32.27 -49.13
C GLY A 7 -3.51 30.94 -49.18
N GLY A 8 -4.15 29.78 -48.93
CA GLY A 8 -3.65 28.48 -49.44
C GLY A 8 -2.94 27.52 -48.47
N THR A 9 -3.71 26.52 -48.07
CA THR A 9 -3.36 25.15 -47.61
C THR A 9 -2.29 24.42 -48.42
N PHE A 10 -1.33 23.70 -47.79
CA PHE A 10 -1.09 22.23 -47.87
C PHE A 10 0.28 21.80 -47.29
N LEU A 11 0.24 20.86 -46.33
CA LEU A 11 1.14 19.72 -46.11
C LEU A 11 2.67 19.85 -46.28
N GLY A 12 3.38 19.78 -45.14
CA GLY A 12 4.79 19.37 -45.07
C GLY A 12 5.25 19.28 -43.61
N GLU A 13 5.83 18.13 -43.22
CA GLU A 13 6.50 17.86 -41.93
C GLU A 13 5.64 17.44 -40.73
N LEU A 14 4.81 16.42 -40.95
CA LEU A 14 4.67 15.34 -39.96
C LEU A 14 5.98 14.52 -39.96
N GLY A 15 6.98 14.95 -39.18
CA GLY A 15 8.27 14.27 -39.15
C GLY A 15 9.18 14.73 -38.02
N SER A 16 9.40 13.84 -37.05
CA SER A 16 10.47 13.88 -36.05
C SER A 16 10.34 14.89 -34.89
N ARG A 17 9.74 14.41 -33.79
CA ARG A 17 10.25 14.59 -32.42
C ARG A 17 9.57 13.57 -31.51
N MET A 18 9.99 12.31 -31.65
CA MET A 18 9.65 11.23 -30.73
C MET A 18 10.19 11.56 -29.33
N THR A 19 9.30 11.66 -28.35
CA THR A 19 9.67 11.85 -26.94
C THR A 19 10.39 10.61 -26.38
N PRO A 20 11.36 10.76 -25.46
CA PRO A 20 12.22 9.66 -24.96
C PRO A 20 11.49 8.47 -24.31
N LYS A 21 10.20 8.62 -23.99
CA LYS A 21 9.42 7.61 -23.24
C LYS A 21 8.96 6.40 -24.07
N ARG A 22 8.92 6.49 -25.41
CA ARG A 22 8.48 5.35 -26.25
C ARG A 22 9.60 4.41 -26.69
N VAL A 23 10.86 4.87 -26.71
CA VAL A 23 12.00 4.04 -27.12
C VAL A 23 12.31 2.94 -26.09
N ILE A 24 12.17 3.24 -24.79
CA ILE A 24 12.48 2.31 -23.68
C ILE A 24 11.43 1.19 -23.56
N ALA A 25 10.14 1.48 -23.82
CA ALA A 25 9.09 0.47 -23.73
C ALA A 25 9.17 -0.58 -24.86
N SER A 26 9.64 -0.18 -26.06
CA SER A 26 9.71 -1.09 -27.20
C SER A 26 10.93 -2.00 -27.20
N SER A 27 12.07 -1.59 -26.62
CA SER A 27 13.21 -2.50 -26.43
C SER A 27 12.93 -3.49 -25.30
N TYR A 28 12.35 -3.02 -24.19
CA TYR A 28 12.01 -3.86 -23.04
C TYR A 28 10.96 -4.94 -23.34
N MET A 29 9.95 -4.63 -24.16
CA MET A 29 8.94 -5.61 -24.58
C MET A 29 9.52 -6.62 -25.58
N ARG A 30 10.40 -6.20 -26.50
CA ARG A 30 11.06 -7.12 -27.46
C ARG A 30 11.97 -8.13 -26.76
N ASP A 31 12.68 -7.71 -25.71
CA ASP A 31 13.59 -8.56 -24.95
C ASP A 31 12.84 -9.64 -24.14
N LYS A 32 11.64 -9.33 -23.64
CA LYS A 32 10.78 -10.30 -22.95
C LYS A 32 10.12 -11.29 -23.91
N VAL A 33 9.72 -10.84 -25.10
CA VAL A 33 9.12 -11.72 -26.12
C VAL A 33 10.16 -12.69 -26.69
N ALA A 34 11.41 -12.25 -26.87
CA ALA A 34 12.51 -13.13 -27.30
C ALA A 34 12.80 -14.24 -26.26
N LYS A 35 12.91 -13.87 -24.97
CA LYS A 35 13.11 -14.84 -23.87
C LYS A 35 11.96 -15.84 -23.71
N PHE A 36 10.72 -15.42 -23.98
CA PHE A 36 9.57 -16.32 -23.96
C PHE A 36 9.61 -17.35 -25.10
N ARG A 37 10.08 -16.94 -26.29
CA ARG A 37 10.21 -17.81 -27.45
C ARG A 37 11.29 -18.88 -27.25
N ASP A 38 12.41 -18.51 -26.65
CA ASP A 38 13.50 -19.45 -26.34
C ASP A 38 13.08 -20.47 -25.26
N LEU A 39 12.31 -20.03 -24.26
CA LEU A 39 11.78 -20.92 -23.23
C LEU A 39 10.75 -21.91 -23.79
N ALA A 40 9.85 -21.46 -24.68
CA ALA A 40 8.92 -22.34 -25.37
C ALA A 40 9.64 -23.38 -26.24
N TYR A 41 10.75 -23.00 -26.89
CA TYR A 41 11.58 -23.91 -27.68
C TYR A 41 12.25 -24.99 -26.81
N VAL A 42 12.78 -24.60 -25.64
CA VAL A 42 13.42 -25.54 -24.70
C VAL A 42 12.39 -26.48 -24.09
N VAL A 43 11.21 -25.98 -23.72
CA VAL A 43 10.10 -26.81 -23.22
C VAL A 43 9.60 -27.78 -24.31
N GLY A 44 9.49 -27.33 -25.55
CA GLY A 44 9.13 -28.17 -26.69
C GLY A 44 10.13 -29.32 -26.92
N ILE A 45 11.43 -29.04 -26.85
CA ILE A 45 12.49 -30.06 -26.99
C ILE A 45 12.45 -31.08 -25.83
N LEU A 46 12.22 -30.61 -24.60
CA LEU A 46 12.14 -31.49 -23.42
C LEU A 46 10.89 -32.39 -23.46
N LEU A 47 9.75 -31.86 -23.88
CA LEU A 47 8.52 -32.64 -24.07
C LEU A 47 8.65 -33.65 -25.22
N TRP A 48 9.37 -33.29 -26.30
CA TRP A 48 9.68 -34.21 -27.39
C TRP A 48 10.58 -35.37 -26.93
N LEU A 49 11.63 -35.08 -26.15
CA LEU A 49 12.52 -36.09 -25.58
C LEU A 49 11.80 -37.01 -24.57
N GLN A 50 10.90 -36.45 -23.75
CA GLN A 50 10.09 -37.22 -22.81
C GLN A 50 9.07 -38.12 -23.52
N SER A 51 8.48 -37.63 -24.62
CA SER A 51 7.56 -38.41 -25.47
C SER A 51 8.30 -39.52 -26.21
N ALA A 52 9.51 -39.25 -26.71
CA ALA A 52 10.37 -40.25 -27.34
C ALA A 52 10.83 -41.33 -26.33
N TYR A 53 11.12 -40.93 -25.08
CA TYR A 53 11.44 -41.84 -23.98
C TYR A 53 10.24 -42.73 -23.60
N MET A 54 9.05 -42.14 -23.44
CA MET A 54 7.80 -42.87 -23.18
C MET A 54 7.43 -43.83 -24.31
N MET A 55 7.66 -43.46 -25.57
CA MET A 55 7.45 -44.36 -26.70
C MET A 55 8.49 -45.49 -26.79
N SER A 56 9.67 -45.34 -26.18
CA SER A 56 10.70 -46.39 -26.13
C SER A 56 10.48 -47.41 -25.01
N SER A 57 9.63 -47.10 -24.02
CA SER A 57 9.43 -47.91 -22.81
C SER A 57 8.09 -48.64 -22.75
N ILE A 58 7.28 -48.63 -23.82
CA ILE A 58 5.93 -49.22 -23.82
C ILE A 58 5.75 -50.10 -25.06
N GLU A 59 5.78 -51.42 -24.87
CA GLU A 59 5.14 -52.37 -25.80
C GLU A 59 3.63 -52.34 -25.54
N ARG A 60 2.84 -51.58 -26.31
CA ARG A 60 1.38 -51.68 -26.35
C ARG A 60 0.77 -51.03 -27.62
N ASP A 61 -0.42 -51.48 -27.96
CA ASP A 61 -1.13 -51.35 -29.24
C ASP A 61 -1.29 -49.93 -29.82
N LEU A 62 -1.33 -49.90 -31.16
CA LEU A 62 -1.49 -48.75 -32.07
C LEU A 62 -2.55 -47.68 -31.66
N PRO A 63 -3.71 -48.04 -31.07
CA PRO A 63 -4.74 -47.05 -30.68
C PRO A 63 -4.30 -46.11 -29.55
N THR A 64 -3.42 -46.57 -28.66
CA THR A 64 -2.94 -45.79 -27.52
C THR A 64 -2.01 -44.67 -27.98
N ILE A 65 -1.15 -44.97 -28.97
CA ILE A 65 -0.24 -44.01 -29.59
C ILE A 65 -1.02 -42.94 -30.35
N GLN A 66 -2.07 -43.31 -31.08
CA GLN A 66 -2.94 -42.37 -31.79
C GLN A 66 -3.68 -41.42 -30.84
N THR A 67 -4.08 -41.91 -29.66
CA THR A 67 -4.76 -41.10 -28.64
C THR A 67 -3.80 -40.06 -28.03
N LEU A 68 -2.57 -40.45 -27.72
CA LEU A 68 -1.54 -39.53 -27.23
C LEU A 68 -1.14 -38.48 -28.28
N TRP A 69 -1.12 -38.87 -29.56
CA TRP A 69 -0.89 -37.95 -30.68
C TRP A 69 -2.01 -36.93 -30.83
N ARG A 70 -3.26 -37.32 -30.62
CA ARG A 70 -4.42 -36.42 -30.68
C ARG A 70 -4.41 -35.39 -29.55
N ILE A 71 -4.06 -35.82 -28.35
CA ILE A 71 -3.89 -34.94 -27.18
C ILE A 71 -2.73 -33.94 -27.43
N TRP A 72 -1.66 -34.37 -28.08
CA TRP A 72 -0.55 -33.49 -28.43
C TRP A 72 -0.95 -32.43 -29.46
N ALA A 73 -1.73 -32.81 -30.50
CA ALA A 73 -2.23 -31.88 -31.51
C ALA A 73 -3.28 -30.87 -30.96
N GLU A 74 -4.01 -31.22 -29.90
CA GLU A 74 -5.00 -30.32 -29.26
C GLU A 74 -4.37 -29.32 -28.27
N VAL A 75 -3.17 -29.59 -27.75
CA VAL A 75 -2.44 -28.68 -26.83
C VAL A 75 -1.68 -27.58 -27.59
N ASP A 76 -1.43 -27.77 -28.90
CA ASP A 76 -0.77 -26.79 -29.77
C ASP A 76 -1.81 -25.85 -30.42
N LEU A 77 -2.45 -25.01 -29.60
CA LEU A 77 -3.40 -24.00 -30.08
C LEU A 77 -2.68 -22.90 -30.87
N GLY A 78 -2.88 -22.88 -32.19
CA GLY A 78 -2.95 -21.62 -32.94
C GLY A 78 -1.67 -21.08 -33.57
N VAL A 79 -0.93 -21.89 -34.34
CA VAL A 79 0.04 -21.40 -35.34
C VAL A 79 -0.35 -21.92 -36.72
N HIS A 80 -1.03 -21.09 -37.50
CA HIS A 80 -1.56 -21.42 -38.84
C HIS A 80 -0.50 -21.35 -39.97
N GLU A 81 0.78 -21.56 -39.66
CA GLU A 81 1.87 -21.55 -40.66
C GLU A 81 2.91 -22.61 -40.30
N SER A 82 2.69 -23.86 -40.72
CA SER A 82 3.74 -24.89 -40.88
C SER A 82 3.22 -26.25 -41.37
N ALA A 83 1.95 -26.38 -41.72
CA ALA A 83 1.36 -27.62 -42.21
C ALA A 83 1.88 -28.07 -43.60
N GLU A 84 2.48 -27.18 -44.39
CA GLU A 84 3.00 -27.52 -45.73
C GLU A 84 4.45 -28.04 -45.74
N PHE A 85 5.19 -27.94 -44.62
CA PHE A 85 6.60 -28.40 -44.59
C PHE A 85 6.75 -29.89 -44.20
N LEU A 86 5.69 -30.53 -43.70
CA LEU A 86 5.75 -31.90 -43.17
C LEU A 86 5.14 -32.97 -44.09
N ALA A 87 4.73 -32.59 -45.30
CA ALA A 87 4.18 -33.53 -46.29
C ALA A 87 5.25 -34.25 -47.15
N GLU A 88 6.53 -33.86 -47.08
CA GLU A 88 7.55 -34.32 -48.05
C GLU A 88 8.61 -35.31 -47.50
N PHE A 89 8.55 -35.72 -46.23
CA PHE A 89 9.52 -36.71 -45.70
C PHE A 89 8.83 -37.98 -45.19
N GLY A 90 8.48 -38.83 -46.17
CA GLY A 90 7.92 -40.15 -46.00
C GLY A 90 8.72 -41.10 -45.08
N VAL A 91 8.01 -41.49 -44.03
CA VAL A 91 7.95 -42.72 -43.19
C VAL A 91 8.78 -43.99 -43.52
N THR A 92 9.48 -44.16 -44.64
CA THR A 92 10.01 -45.50 -45.04
C THR A 92 11.48 -45.79 -44.74
N ARG A 93 12.27 -44.85 -44.17
CA ARG A 93 13.68 -45.11 -43.80
C ARG A 93 14.00 -45.16 -42.29
N ARG A 94 13.05 -44.83 -41.40
CA ARG A 94 13.35 -44.67 -39.96
C ARG A 94 13.40 -45.97 -39.14
N LYS A 95 12.88 -47.09 -39.64
CA LYS A 95 12.93 -48.38 -38.91
C LYS A 95 14.33 -49.01 -38.85
N ARG A 96 15.26 -48.66 -39.75
CA ARG A 96 16.65 -49.19 -39.72
C ARG A 96 17.64 -48.38 -38.88
N MET A 97 17.37 -47.09 -38.61
CA MET A 97 18.27 -46.27 -37.77
C MET A 97 18.06 -46.48 -36.26
N PHE A 98 16.86 -46.87 -35.84
CA PHE A 98 16.56 -47.01 -34.40
C PHE A 98 17.13 -48.29 -33.76
N ILE A 99 17.32 -49.36 -34.54
CA ILE A 99 17.90 -50.63 -34.06
C ILE A 99 19.44 -50.57 -33.95
N LEU A 100 20.08 -49.60 -34.62
CA LEU A 100 21.54 -49.39 -34.54
C LEU A 100 21.96 -48.38 -33.46
N TRP A 101 21.02 -47.66 -32.83
CA TRP A 101 21.32 -46.63 -31.84
C TRP A 101 21.12 -47.06 -30.37
N SER A 102 20.49 -48.21 -30.12
CA SER A 102 20.22 -48.68 -28.75
C SER A 102 21.36 -49.47 -28.10
N HIS A 103 22.46 -49.76 -28.80
CA HIS A 103 23.52 -50.64 -28.27
C HIS A 103 24.91 -50.03 -28.07
N ARG A 104 25.10 -48.71 -28.22
CA ARG A 104 26.43 -48.10 -28.00
C ARG A 104 26.43 -46.60 -27.71
N SER A 105 25.58 -46.12 -26.79
CA SER A 105 25.76 -44.78 -26.23
C SER A 105 26.64 -44.87 -24.97
N SER A 106 27.92 -44.59 -25.16
CA SER A 106 28.96 -44.55 -24.15
C SER A 106 28.60 -43.66 -22.95
N HIS A 107 29.16 -44.01 -21.78
CA HIS A 107 28.97 -43.36 -20.47
C HIS A 107 28.96 -41.82 -20.43
N PRO A 108 29.69 -41.03 -21.25
CA PRO A 108 29.71 -39.57 -21.10
C PRO A 108 28.39 -38.86 -21.43
N VAL A 109 27.55 -39.40 -22.32
CA VAL A 109 26.30 -38.72 -22.71
C VAL A 109 25.26 -38.79 -21.57
N ARG A 110 25.25 -39.89 -20.82
CA ARG A 110 24.39 -40.05 -19.63
C ARG A 110 24.76 -39.05 -18.53
N TRP A 111 26.06 -38.84 -18.31
CA TRP A 111 26.54 -37.85 -17.34
C TRP A 111 26.28 -36.42 -17.79
N LEU A 112 26.41 -36.11 -19.07
CA LEU A 112 26.08 -34.79 -19.61
C LEU A 112 24.59 -34.45 -19.43
N VAL A 113 23.68 -35.38 -19.70
CA VAL A 113 22.24 -35.18 -19.50
C VAL A 113 21.91 -35.05 -18.01
N LEU A 114 22.54 -35.85 -17.14
CA LEU A 114 22.36 -35.75 -15.69
C LEU A 114 22.90 -34.40 -15.15
N CYS A 115 24.07 -33.96 -15.61
CA CYS A 115 24.64 -32.65 -15.26
C CYS A 115 23.79 -31.50 -15.78
N LEU A 116 23.18 -31.63 -16.97
CA LEU A 116 22.26 -30.62 -17.50
C LEU A 116 20.97 -30.57 -16.67
N PHE A 117 20.45 -31.72 -16.23
CA PHE A 117 19.29 -31.81 -15.35
C PHE A 117 19.57 -31.23 -13.96
N VAL A 118 20.75 -31.51 -13.39
CA VAL A 118 21.20 -30.92 -12.12
C VAL A 118 21.48 -29.43 -12.28
N ALA A 119 22.01 -28.97 -13.41
CA ALA A 119 22.23 -27.55 -13.70
C ALA A 119 20.92 -26.79 -13.95
N LEU A 120 19.90 -27.44 -14.53
CA LEU A 120 18.54 -26.88 -14.65
C LEU A 120 17.81 -26.88 -13.30
N ALA A 121 17.97 -27.93 -12.48
CA ALA A 121 17.43 -27.99 -11.12
C ALA A 121 18.15 -27.03 -10.15
N ALA A 122 19.44 -26.80 -10.33
CA ALA A 122 20.22 -25.78 -9.63
C ALA A 122 20.03 -24.38 -10.23
N GLY A 123 19.64 -24.28 -11.50
CA GLY A 123 19.24 -23.04 -12.17
C GLY A 123 17.84 -22.57 -11.78
N SER A 124 17.02 -23.47 -11.24
CA SER A 124 15.88 -23.14 -10.37
C SER A 124 16.31 -22.86 -8.93
N VAL A 125 17.50 -22.26 -8.71
CA VAL A 125 17.64 -21.29 -7.63
C VAL A 125 16.51 -20.31 -7.84
N GLN A 126 15.61 -20.24 -6.85
CA GLN A 126 14.55 -19.25 -6.80
C GLN A 126 15.12 -17.91 -7.27
N LEU A 127 14.79 -17.55 -8.52
CA LEU A 127 14.55 -16.16 -8.83
C LEU A 127 13.37 -15.84 -7.92
N GLU A 128 13.67 -15.48 -6.67
CA GLU A 128 12.81 -14.59 -5.92
C GLU A 128 12.50 -13.50 -6.93
N THR A 129 11.28 -13.51 -7.43
CA THR A 129 10.68 -12.32 -7.99
C THR A 129 10.76 -11.35 -6.82
N GLY A 130 11.90 -10.66 -6.70
CA GLY A 130 12.08 -9.64 -5.71
C GLY A 130 10.88 -8.75 -5.90
N ASP A 131 9.98 -8.78 -4.91
CA ASP A 131 8.76 -8.00 -4.88
C ASP A 131 9.14 -6.66 -5.49
N VAL A 132 8.54 -6.28 -6.61
CA VAL A 132 8.82 -4.97 -7.21
C VAL A 132 8.34 -3.96 -6.18
N HIS A 133 9.25 -3.52 -5.32
CA HIS A 133 9.06 -2.67 -4.15
C HIS A 133 8.85 -1.24 -4.66
N ALA A 134 7.79 -1.00 -5.42
CA ALA A 134 7.43 0.35 -5.79
C ALA A 134 7.06 1.16 -4.53
N MET A 135 6.44 0.50 -3.54
CA MET A 135 6.18 1.01 -2.19
C MET A 135 6.09 -0.19 -1.21
N GLY A 136 7.18 -0.51 -0.51
CA GLY A 136 7.26 -1.67 0.40
C GLY A 136 6.44 -1.53 1.69
N LYS A 137 6.61 -2.48 2.64
CA LYS A 137 5.94 -2.47 3.96
C LYS A 137 6.09 -1.15 4.74
N THR A 138 7.14 -0.37 4.43
CA THR A 138 7.46 0.95 4.97
C THR A 138 6.45 2.05 4.60
N SER A 139 5.67 1.86 3.54
CA SER A 139 4.65 2.84 3.11
C SER A 139 3.33 2.71 3.89
N ARG A 140 3.23 1.70 4.77
CA ARG A 140 2.02 1.46 5.55
C ARG A 140 1.99 2.33 6.80
N VAL A 141 0.86 3.00 7.00
CA VAL A 141 0.64 3.86 8.16
C VAL A 141 0.25 3.01 9.36
N ARG A 142 0.84 3.29 10.52
CA ARG A 142 0.43 2.71 11.80
C ARG A 142 0.08 3.83 12.77
N ILE A 143 -1.02 3.66 13.49
CA ILE A 143 -1.42 4.53 14.60
C ILE A 143 -1.31 3.71 15.88
N ALA A 144 -0.67 4.28 16.89
CA ALA A 144 -0.48 3.62 18.18
C ALA A 144 -1.33 4.25 19.28
N ARG A 145 -1.86 3.40 20.16
CA ARG A 145 -2.48 3.81 21.42
C ARG A 145 -1.38 3.94 22.46
N LEU A 146 -1.32 5.07 23.16
CA LEU A 146 -0.42 5.22 24.31
C LEU A 146 -1.14 4.79 25.60
N ALA A 147 -0.61 3.74 26.22
CA ALA A 147 -1.13 3.18 27.47
C ALA A 147 -0.73 4.03 28.68
N LEU A 148 -1.44 5.14 28.92
CA LEU A 148 -1.27 5.94 30.13
C LEU A 148 -2.00 5.35 31.35
N SER A 149 -3.03 4.54 31.11
CA SER A 149 -3.77 3.78 32.12
C SER A 149 -4.36 2.51 31.49
N LYS A 150 -4.92 1.62 32.32
CA LYS A 150 -5.64 0.43 31.84
C LYS A 150 -6.97 0.76 31.16
N ASP A 151 -7.45 1.99 31.27
CA ASP A 151 -8.76 2.39 30.77
C ASP A 151 -8.78 2.48 29.24
N ASN A 152 -9.55 1.60 28.59
CA ASN A 152 -9.80 1.60 27.15
C ASN A 152 -11.31 1.54 26.89
N PRO A 153 -12.03 2.67 26.91
CA PRO A 153 -13.48 2.65 26.81
C PRO A 153 -13.98 2.28 25.41
N ARG A 154 -13.12 2.35 24.38
CA ARG A 154 -13.49 2.21 22.96
C ARG A 154 -12.50 1.34 22.17
N PRO A 155 -12.23 0.08 22.56
CA PRO A 155 -11.15 -0.73 22.02
C PRO A 155 -11.25 -0.99 20.51
N ALA A 156 -12.46 -1.04 19.94
CA ALA A 156 -12.65 -1.33 18.52
C ALA A 156 -12.67 -0.08 17.62
N SER A 157 -12.75 1.11 18.21
CA SER A 157 -12.91 2.38 17.48
C SER A 157 -11.78 2.70 16.51
N MET A 158 -10.52 2.53 16.93
CA MET A 158 -9.36 2.91 16.10
C MET A 158 -9.22 2.01 14.88
N ARG A 159 -9.47 0.70 15.03
CA ARG A 159 -9.55 -0.23 13.88
C ARG A 159 -10.55 0.27 12.85
N ARG A 160 -11.70 0.80 13.30
CA ARG A 160 -12.72 1.33 12.39
C ARG A 160 -12.27 2.62 11.70
N LEU A 161 -11.62 3.54 12.41
CA LEU A 161 -11.05 4.75 11.79
C LEU A 161 -10.01 4.37 10.71
N LEU A 162 -9.13 3.42 10.99
CA LEU A 162 -8.12 2.94 10.04
C LEU A 162 -8.76 2.34 8.79
N TRP A 163 -9.88 1.62 8.94
CA TRP A 163 -10.63 1.12 7.79
C TRP A 163 -11.26 2.24 6.96
N GLU A 164 -11.81 3.28 7.59
CA GLU A 164 -12.34 4.45 6.86
C GLU A 164 -11.22 5.26 6.18
N LEU A 165 -10.01 5.29 6.76
CA LEU A 165 -8.83 5.87 6.13
C LEU A 165 -8.44 5.12 4.86
N ASP A 166 -8.35 3.79 4.88
CA ASP A 166 -8.04 2.98 3.69
C ASP A 166 -9.11 3.13 2.59
N LYS A 167 -10.38 3.27 2.99
CA LYS A 167 -11.48 3.44 2.03
C LYS A 167 -11.55 4.80 1.37
N ARG A 168 -11.27 5.86 2.13
CA ARG A 168 -11.54 7.23 1.70
C ARG A 168 -10.29 7.96 1.21
N THR A 169 -9.11 7.42 1.46
CA THR A 169 -7.83 8.04 1.10
C THR A 169 -6.91 7.03 0.41
N SER A 170 -5.80 7.50 -0.16
CA SER A 170 -4.78 6.62 -0.73
C SER A 170 -3.82 6.04 0.31
N LEU A 171 -4.02 6.32 1.61
CA LEU A 171 -3.20 5.76 2.67
C LEU A 171 -3.44 4.25 2.78
N LYS A 172 -2.40 3.51 3.14
CA LYS A 172 -2.47 2.07 3.43
C LYS A 172 -2.22 1.79 4.91
N PRO A 173 -3.22 1.98 5.78
CA PRO A 173 -3.07 1.73 7.20
C PRO A 173 -3.02 0.24 7.54
N ILE A 174 -2.24 -0.13 8.55
CA ILE A 174 -2.36 -1.43 9.21
C ILE A 174 -3.57 -1.33 10.16
N LEU A 175 -4.60 -2.14 9.91
CA LEU A 175 -5.89 -2.04 10.61
C LEU A 175 -5.84 -2.43 12.10
N THR A 176 -4.79 -3.12 12.53
CA THR A 176 -4.59 -3.50 13.94
C THR A 176 -3.83 -2.38 14.65
N PRO A 177 -4.48 -1.60 15.54
CA PRO A 177 -3.77 -0.61 16.34
C PRO A 177 -2.79 -1.32 17.29
N VAL A 178 -1.64 -0.71 17.51
CA VAL A 178 -0.64 -1.20 18.46
C VAL A 178 -0.76 -0.41 19.74
N GLU A 179 -0.57 -1.08 20.88
CA GLU A 179 -0.42 -0.41 22.16
C GLU A 179 1.06 -0.20 22.46
N VAL A 180 1.44 1.02 22.82
CA VAL A 180 2.81 1.39 23.18
C VAL A 180 2.83 2.04 24.55
N THR A 181 3.96 1.90 25.24
CA THR A 181 4.26 2.68 26.45
C THR A 181 5.15 3.86 26.09
N ILE A 182 5.28 4.84 26.99
CA ILE A 182 6.19 5.97 26.78
C ILE A 182 7.63 5.47 26.61
N ASN A 183 7.98 4.38 27.28
CA ASN A 183 9.33 3.85 27.28
C ASN A 183 9.66 2.93 26.09
N ASP A 184 8.69 2.66 25.22
CA ASP A 184 8.86 1.84 24.02
C ASP A 184 9.81 2.51 23.01
N PRO A 185 10.93 1.87 22.62
CA PRO A 185 11.85 2.40 21.61
C PRO A 185 11.16 2.75 20.28
N GLN A 186 10.06 2.07 19.94
CA GLN A 186 9.31 2.27 18.71
C GLN A 186 8.36 3.48 18.76
N LEU A 187 8.23 4.18 19.90
CA LEU A 187 7.35 5.35 20.05
C LEU A 187 7.49 6.36 18.89
N PHE A 188 8.75 6.60 18.47
CA PHE A 188 9.09 7.57 17.43
C PHE A 188 8.71 7.12 16.00
N LEU A 189 8.35 5.85 15.80
CA LEU A 189 7.90 5.33 14.51
C LEU A 189 6.43 5.66 14.20
N TYR A 190 5.69 6.22 15.16
CA TYR A 190 4.27 6.52 15.02
C TYR A 190 4.05 8.03 14.91
N PRO A 191 3.79 8.59 13.72
CA PRO A 191 3.52 10.03 13.56
C PRO A 191 2.29 10.51 14.34
N LEU A 192 1.33 9.62 14.55
CA LEU A 192 0.14 9.85 15.35
C LEU A 192 0.04 8.81 16.45
N ILE A 193 0.03 9.29 17.68
CA ILE A 193 -0.29 8.52 18.87
C ILE A 193 -1.59 9.05 19.46
N TYR A 194 -2.47 8.16 19.90
CA TYR A 194 -3.71 8.55 20.56
C TYR A 194 -3.82 8.03 21.98
N VAL A 195 -4.54 8.76 22.80
CA VAL A 195 -4.96 8.37 24.15
C VAL A 195 -6.45 8.63 24.25
N SER A 196 -7.21 7.62 24.67
CA SER A 196 -8.62 7.76 24.94
C SER A 196 -8.94 7.17 26.31
N GLY A 197 -9.81 7.84 27.05
CA GLY A 197 -10.14 7.45 28.41
C GLY A 197 -11.39 8.14 28.95
N SER A 198 -11.93 7.51 29.97
CA SER A 198 -13.07 7.91 30.80
C SER A 198 -12.67 8.18 32.25
N LYS A 199 -11.43 7.84 32.64
CA LYS A 199 -10.90 7.98 34.01
C LYS A 199 -9.61 8.78 34.03
N ALA A 200 -9.22 9.27 35.21
CA ALA A 200 -7.90 9.86 35.41
C ALA A 200 -6.78 8.86 35.07
N PHE A 201 -5.67 9.39 34.58
CA PHE A 201 -4.41 8.66 34.44
C PHE A 201 -3.34 9.25 35.38
N PRO A 202 -2.37 8.44 35.84
CA PRO A 202 -1.36 8.87 36.79
C PRO A 202 -0.50 10.02 36.27
N LYS A 203 0.11 10.75 37.21
CA LYS A 203 1.11 11.76 36.88
C LYS A 203 2.36 11.05 36.34
N LEU A 204 2.77 11.39 35.12
CA LEU A 204 3.98 10.85 34.51
C LEU A 204 5.25 11.24 35.28
N SER A 205 6.29 10.42 35.23
CA SER A 205 7.60 10.78 35.77
C SER A 205 8.19 11.98 35.03
N ALA A 206 9.24 12.61 35.58
CA ALA A 206 9.94 13.69 34.87
C ALA A 206 10.57 13.19 33.56
N GLN A 207 11.16 11.99 33.59
CA GLN A 207 11.79 11.35 32.43
C GLN A 207 10.77 11.05 31.33
N ASP A 208 9.60 10.52 31.68
CA ASP A 208 8.52 10.25 30.73
C ASP A 208 8.00 11.53 30.06
N VAL A 209 7.90 12.63 30.83
CA VAL A 209 7.51 13.94 30.27
C VAL A 209 8.56 14.45 29.29
N VAL A 210 9.84 14.34 29.61
CA VAL A 210 10.93 14.74 28.71
C VAL A 210 10.85 13.92 27.41
N ARG A 211 10.75 12.59 27.52
CA ARG A 211 10.68 11.71 26.35
C ARG A 211 9.45 11.97 25.47
N LEU A 212 8.28 12.13 26.08
CA LEU A 212 7.06 12.44 25.35
C LEU A 212 7.13 13.83 24.70
N ARG A 213 7.76 14.82 25.36
CA ARG A 213 8.03 16.12 24.75
C ARG A 213 8.99 16.01 23.56
N THR A 214 10.05 15.22 23.67
CA THR A 214 10.97 14.95 22.54
C THR A 214 10.22 14.36 21.36
N TYR A 215 9.36 13.36 21.59
CA TYR A 215 8.49 12.80 20.54
C TYR A 215 7.67 13.88 19.82
N LEU A 216 7.03 14.79 20.58
CA LEU A 216 6.18 15.84 20.01
C LEU A 216 6.98 16.89 19.22
N VAL A 217 8.11 17.33 19.76
CA VAL A 217 8.99 18.31 19.10
C VAL A 217 9.66 17.71 17.85
N SER A 218 9.96 16.41 17.86
CA SER A 218 10.55 15.70 16.71
C SER A 218 9.56 15.35 15.58
N GLY A 219 8.33 15.88 15.60
CA GLY A 219 7.35 15.67 14.52
C GLY A 219 6.20 14.72 14.85
N GLY A 220 6.14 14.16 16.06
CA GLY A 220 5.02 13.35 16.53
C GLY A 220 3.80 14.16 16.96
N THR A 221 2.60 13.62 16.80
CA THR A 221 1.34 14.26 17.19
C THR A 221 0.60 13.39 18.21
N LEU A 222 0.14 14.00 19.30
CA LEU A 222 -0.64 13.33 20.35
C LEU A 222 -2.10 13.76 20.29
N PHE A 223 -2.99 12.80 20.07
CA PHE A 223 -4.43 13.00 20.04
C PHE A 223 -5.09 12.45 21.31
N PHE A 224 -5.74 13.32 22.08
CA PHE A 224 -6.57 12.94 23.22
C PHE A 224 -8.05 12.93 22.84
N ASP A 225 -8.76 11.86 23.21
CA ASP A 225 -10.21 11.76 23.06
C ASP A 225 -10.88 11.38 24.39
N MET A 226 -11.66 12.31 24.94
CA MET A 226 -12.38 12.10 26.20
C MET A 226 -13.66 11.32 25.98
N ALA A 227 -13.73 10.11 26.53
CA ALA A 227 -14.94 9.29 26.54
C ALA A 227 -15.85 9.58 27.75
N GLU A 228 -15.31 10.26 28.77
CA GLU A 228 -16.00 10.59 30.03
C GLU A 228 -17.28 11.41 29.83
N GLY A 229 -17.30 12.29 28.83
CA GLY A 229 -18.45 13.18 28.56
C GLY A 229 -18.62 14.31 29.59
N ASN A 230 -17.66 14.51 30.49
CA ASN A 230 -17.72 15.56 31.52
C ASN A 230 -16.48 16.47 31.45
N PRO A 231 -16.60 17.70 30.93
CA PRO A 231 -15.52 18.69 31.02
C PRO A 231 -15.17 18.97 32.49
N LYS A 232 -13.89 19.18 32.80
CA LYS A 232 -13.36 19.27 34.17
C LYS A 232 -13.43 17.96 34.98
N GLY A 233 -13.82 16.85 34.35
CA GLY A 233 -13.73 15.52 34.92
C GLY A 233 -12.30 15.02 35.15
N PRO A 234 -12.11 13.83 35.74
CA PRO A 234 -10.79 13.28 36.04
C PRO A 234 -9.91 13.06 34.80
N PHE A 235 -10.48 12.70 33.65
CA PHE A 235 -9.70 12.57 32.40
C PHE A 235 -9.26 13.94 31.88
N ASP A 236 -10.18 14.91 31.75
CA ASP A 236 -9.87 16.29 31.33
C ASP A 236 -8.80 16.93 32.23
N THR A 237 -8.93 16.78 33.54
CA THR A 237 -7.95 17.26 34.52
C THR A 237 -6.56 16.64 34.28
N SER A 238 -6.50 15.35 33.98
CA SER A 238 -5.24 14.65 33.70
C SER A 238 -4.60 15.12 32.38
N VAL A 239 -5.41 15.33 31.33
CA VAL A 239 -4.96 15.88 30.03
C VAL A 239 -4.41 17.29 30.19
N ARG A 240 -5.14 18.19 30.84
CA ARG A 240 -4.70 19.58 31.06
C ARG A 240 -3.44 19.66 31.91
N ARG A 241 -3.34 18.84 32.97
CA ARG A 241 -2.14 18.72 33.80
C ARG A 241 -0.93 18.25 32.97
N LEU A 242 -1.10 17.22 32.13
CA LEU A 242 -0.02 16.72 31.28
C LEU A 242 0.40 17.78 30.24
N SER A 243 -0.58 18.41 29.58
CA SER A 243 -0.34 19.50 28.62
C SER A 243 0.53 20.61 29.22
N LYS A 244 0.20 21.10 30.43
CA LYS A 244 0.97 22.15 31.11
C LYS A 244 2.39 21.72 31.45
N ARG A 245 2.62 20.43 31.74
CA ARG A 245 3.96 19.88 32.00
C ARG A 245 4.79 19.71 30.72
N LEU A 246 4.16 19.33 29.62
CA LEU A 246 4.82 19.20 28.32
C LEU A 246 5.22 20.58 27.77
N PHE A 247 4.27 21.53 27.83
CA PHE A 247 4.41 22.86 27.23
C PHE A 247 3.91 23.95 28.19
N PRO A 248 4.74 24.37 29.16
CA PRO A 248 4.32 25.35 30.18
C PRO A 248 4.04 26.74 29.60
N GLN A 249 4.63 27.09 28.45
CA GLN A 249 4.49 28.39 27.79
C GLN A 249 3.44 28.41 26.68
N GLN A 250 2.92 27.24 26.28
CA GLN A 250 1.93 27.13 25.20
C GLN A 250 0.62 26.56 25.77
N PRO A 251 -0.37 27.42 26.06
CA PRO A 251 -1.62 26.97 26.65
C PRO A 251 -2.41 26.09 25.68
N MET A 252 -3.11 25.10 26.22
CA MET A 252 -4.14 24.38 25.48
C MET A 252 -5.31 25.31 25.23
N GLN A 253 -5.60 25.58 23.96
CA GLN A 253 -6.59 26.56 23.54
C GLN A 253 -7.42 26.07 22.36
N LYS A 254 -8.56 26.70 22.12
CA LYS A 254 -9.44 26.38 20.99
C LYS A 254 -8.72 26.67 19.67
N LEU A 255 -8.71 25.69 18.77
CA LEU A 255 -8.18 25.88 17.42
C LEU A 255 -9.14 26.77 16.61
N LYS A 256 -8.58 27.77 15.90
CA LYS A 256 -9.36 28.68 15.06
C LYS A 256 -10.03 27.92 13.91
N GLN A 257 -11.21 28.35 13.45
CA GLN A 257 -11.93 27.69 12.35
C GLN A 257 -11.12 27.58 11.03
N LYS A 258 -10.18 28.50 10.80
CA LYS A 258 -9.30 28.51 9.61
C LYS A 258 -8.09 27.58 9.74
N HIS A 259 -7.93 26.89 10.88
CA HIS A 259 -6.79 26.02 11.17
C HIS A 259 -6.63 24.91 10.13
N THR A 260 -5.40 24.56 9.79
CA THR A 260 -5.10 23.61 8.72
C THR A 260 -5.71 22.22 8.97
N LEU A 261 -5.76 21.78 10.23
CA LEU A 261 -6.43 20.54 10.65
C LEU A 261 -7.86 20.43 10.10
N PHE A 262 -8.62 21.52 10.02
CA PHE A 262 -10.02 21.49 9.56
C PHE A 262 -10.17 21.50 8.03
N LYS A 263 -9.05 21.48 7.30
CA LYS A 263 -8.99 21.43 5.82
C LYS A 263 -7.91 20.48 5.28
N SER A 264 -7.32 19.64 6.14
CA SER A 264 -6.25 18.69 5.75
C SER A 264 -6.73 17.69 4.68
N PHE A 265 -7.96 17.18 4.80
CA PHE A 265 -8.57 16.32 3.77
C PHE A 265 -9.97 16.80 3.42
N TYR A 266 -10.91 16.73 4.38
CA TYR A 266 -12.23 17.35 4.29
C TYR A 266 -12.20 18.80 4.77
N LEU A 267 -13.11 19.62 4.24
CA LEU A 267 -13.43 20.91 4.83
C LEU A 267 -14.47 20.72 5.94
N ILE A 268 -14.08 20.97 7.18
CA ILE A 268 -14.90 20.73 8.36
C ILE A 268 -15.26 22.05 9.01
N ARG A 269 -16.55 22.22 9.33
CA ARG A 269 -17.06 23.40 10.04
C ARG A 269 -17.82 23.09 11.32
N ARG A 270 -18.22 21.83 11.50
CA ARG A 270 -19.00 21.34 12.64
C ARG A 270 -18.19 20.25 13.31
N PHE A 271 -18.10 20.33 14.63
CA PHE A 271 -17.33 19.38 15.44
C PHE A 271 -18.30 18.64 16.34
N GLY A 272 -18.19 17.32 16.40
CA GLY A 272 -19.02 16.46 17.22
C GLY A 272 -18.53 15.02 17.11
N GLY A 273 -18.66 14.27 18.19
CA GLY A 273 -18.29 12.86 18.28
C GLY A 273 -19.54 12.05 18.61
N ARG A 274 -19.44 11.13 19.56
CA ARG A 274 -20.63 10.47 20.13
C ARG A 274 -21.55 11.49 20.80
N VAL A 275 -20.97 12.48 21.46
CA VAL A 275 -21.66 13.60 22.10
C VAL A 275 -21.21 14.92 21.50
N LEU A 276 -22.00 15.97 21.69
CA LEU A 276 -21.64 17.35 21.34
C LEU A 276 -21.43 18.16 22.62
N GLN A 277 -20.32 17.89 23.31
CA GLN A 277 -19.97 18.57 24.56
C GLN A 277 -19.29 19.92 24.32
N ALA A 278 -18.43 19.98 23.29
CA ALA A 278 -17.69 21.17 22.89
C ALA A 278 -17.75 21.32 21.36
N PRO A 279 -18.35 22.38 20.81
CA PRO A 279 -18.40 22.62 19.37
C PRO A 279 -17.08 23.20 18.84
N TYR A 280 -15.94 22.67 19.32
CA TYR A 280 -14.60 23.06 18.95
C TYR A 280 -13.61 21.95 19.33
N ILE A 281 -12.40 22.03 18.78
CA ILE A 281 -11.25 21.19 19.14
C ILE A 281 -10.22 22.07 19.83
N GLU A 282 -9.64 21.58 20.92
CA GLU A 282 -8.53 22.25 21.60
C GLU A 282 -7.20 21.70 21.10
N GLY A 283 -6.15 22.49 21.22
CA GLY A 283 -4.81 22.01 20.94
C GLY A 283 -3.72 22.88 21.53
N VAL A 284 -2.51 22.32 21.55
CA VAL A 284 -1.27 23.02 21.87
C VAL A 284 -0.49 23.19 20.60
N THR A 285 -0.26 24.45 20.23
CA THR A 285 0.45 24.82 19.01
C THR A 285 1.76 25.49 19.39
N GLN A 286 2.83 25.04 18.74
CA GLN A 286 4.13 25.70 18.78
C GLN A 286 4.48 26.05 17.33
N ASP A 287 4.87 27.31 17.12
CA ASP A 287 5.05 27.90 15.80
C ASP A 287 3.77 27.71 14.95
N ASP A 288 3.86 27.00 13.81
CA ASP A 288 2.72 26.72 12.93
C ASP A 288 2.17 25.28 13.06
N ARG A 289 2.62 24.52 14.07
CA ARG A 289 2.28 23.10 14.22
C ARG A 289 1.59 22.81 15.56
N THR A 290 0.33 22.38 15.49
CA THR A 290 -0.37 21.76 16.63
C THR A 290 0.19 20.37 16.94
N MET A 291 0.84 20.24 18.10
CA MET A 291 1.45 18.98 18.57
C MET A 291 0.46 18.12 19.38
N ILE A 292 -0.39 18.78 20.17
CA ILE A 292 -1.44 18.11 20.96
C ILE A 292 -2.79 18.51 20.39
N ILE A 293 -3.63 17.53 20.09
CA ILE A 293 -5.01 17.70 19.64
C ILE A 293 -5.91 17.09 20.72
N TYR A 294 -6.93 17.80 21.16
CA TYR A 294 -7.84 17.33 22.20
C TYR A 294 -9.30 17.49 21.82
N SER A 295 -10.03 16.37 21.83
CA SER A 295 -11.47 16.28 21.66
C SER A 295 -12.15 15.95 22.99
N MET A 296 -13.18 16.73 23.32
CA MET A 296 -14.08 16.50 24.45
C MET A 296 -15.40 15.79 24.03
N ASN A 297 -15.49 15.34 22.78
CA ASN A 297 -16.75 14.89 22.19
C ASN A 297 -16.89 13.37 22.04
N ASP A 298 -15.94 12.59 22.56
CA ASP A 298 -15.88 11.12 22.42
C ASP A 298 -15.98 10.70 20.93
N LEU A 299 -14.99 11.08 20.12
CA LEU A 299 -14.96 10.72 18.70
C LEU A 299 -14.89 9.21 18.54
N ASN A 300 -14.10 8.53 19.38
CA ASN A 300 -13.94 7.08 19.36
C ASN A 300 -15.28 6.37 19.59
N GLY A 301 -16.14 6.87 20.48
CA GLY A 301 -17.50 6.35 20.67
C GLY A 301 -18.40 6.49 19.43
N ALA A 302 -18.20 7.51 18.60
CA ALA A 302 -18.89 7.60 17.32
C ALA A 302 -18.35 6.61 16.28
N TRP A 303 -17.10 6.16 16.41
CA TRP A 303 -16.47 5.24 15.46
C TRP A 303 -16.68 3.78 15.83
N GLU A 304 -16.98 3.49 17.09
CA GLU A 304 -16.98 2.13 17.60
C GLU A 304 -18.10 1.26 17.03
N ARG A 305 -17.71 0.03 16.68
CA ARG A 305 -18.60 -1.03 16.23
C ARG A 305 -18.34 -2.30 17.00
N ASP A 306 -19.40 -3.08 17.20
CA ASP A 306 -19.31 -4.43 17.73
C ASP A 306 -18.80 -5.42 16.65
N ASN A 307 -18.70 -6.69 17.03
CA ASN A 307 -18.26 -7.76 16.12
C ASN A 307 -19.30 -8.10 15.03
N PHE A 308 -20.56 -7.70 15.22
CA PHE A 308 -21.64 -7.87 14.25
C PHE A 308 -21.73 -6.69 13.27
N GLY A 309 -20.91 -5.65 13.46
CA GLY A 309 -20.83 -4.47 12.61
C GLY A 309 -21.82 -3.36 12.97
N ASN A 310 -22.57 -3.49 14.07
CA ASN A 310 -23.48 -2.48 14.57
C ASN A 310 -22.73 -1.38 15.32
N TRP A 311 -23.29 -0.18 15.34
CA TRP A 311 -22.77 0.91 16.17
C TRP A 311 -23.04 0.61 17.65
N THR A 312 -22.00 0.63 18.48
CA THR A 312 -22.13 0.33 19.91
C THR A 312 -22.78 1.47 20.70
N HIS A 313 -22.69 2.69 20.18
CA HIS A 313 -23.18 3.88 20.86
C HIS A 313 -24.07 4.75 19.97
N PRO A 314 -25.18 5.29 20.50
CA PRO A 314 -25.93 6.33 19.82
C PRO A 314 -25.10 7.61 19.74
N VAL A 315 -25.27 8.35 18.66
CA VAL A 315 -24.64 9.66 18.46
C VAL A 315 -25.68 10.74 18.68
N VAL A 316 -25.46 11.60 19.66
CA VAL A 316 -26.42 12.60 20.13
C VAL A 316 -25.77 14.00 20.07
N PRO A 317 -26.50 15.03 19.63
CA PRO A 317 -27.88 15.01 19.14
C PRO A 317 -28.03 14.67 17.64
N GLY A 318 -26.95 14.70 16.86
CA GLY A 318 -27.03 14.74 15.39
C GLY A 318 -27.03 13.38 14.66
N GLY A 319 -27.15 12.26 15.37
CA GLY A 319 -27.28 10.93 14.77
C GLY A 319 -26.20 10.60 13.73
N SER A 320 -26.61 9.99 12.62
CA SER A 320 -25.71 9.54 11.55
C SER A 320 -24.93 10.68 10.88
N SER A 321 -25.51 11.88 10.75
CA SER A 321 -24.80 13.03 10.16
C SER A 321 -23.64 13.48 11.05
N GLN A 322 -23.86 13.55 12.36
CA GLN A 322 -22.79 13.85 13.32
C GLN A 322 -21.73 12.74 13.35
N ARG A 323 -22.14 11.46 13.23
CA ARG A 323 -21.20 10.34 13.12
C ARG A 323 -20.28 10.47 11.91
N GLU A 324 -20.83 10.81 10.75
CA GLU A 324 -20.07 11.03 9.53
C GLU A 324 -19.10 12.22 9.69
N HIS A 325 -19.53 13.33 10.30
CA HIS A 325 -18.62 14.44 10.61
C HIS A 325 -17.49 14.04 11.57
N SER A 326 -17.78 13.17 12.56
CA SER A 326 -16.76 12.61 13.44
C SER A 326 -15.70 11.82 12.65
N PHE A 327 -16.10 10.97 11.70
CA PHE A 327 -15.16 10.25 10.84
C PHE A 327 -14.32 11.19 9.98
N ARG A 328 -14.93 12.21 9.39
CA ARG A 328 -14.19 13.22 8.61
C ARG A 328 -13.14 13.93 9.48
N LEU A 329 -13.48 14.24 10.73
CA LEU A 329 -12.53 14.83 11.68
C LEU A 329 -11.39 13.88 12.02
N GLY A 330 -11.67 12.60 12.28
CA GLY A 330 -10.64 11.59 12.51
C GLY A 330 -9.69 11.44 11.32
N ILE A 331 -10.22 11.44 10.10
CA ILE A 331 -9.42 11.39 8.87
C ILE A 331 -8.55 12.64 8.73
N ASN A 332 -9.12 13.82 8.99
CA ASN A 332 -8.36 15.06 9.00
C ASN A 332 -7.23 15.08 10.04
N ILE A 333 -7.46 14.53 11.24
CA ILE A 333 -6.43 14.40 12.29
C ILE A 333 -5.28 13.51 11.80
N ALA A 334 -5.60 12.34 11.22
CA ALA A 334 -4.58 11.44 10.67
C ALA A 334 -3.80 12.09 9.51
N MET A 335 -4.49 12.73 8.57
CA MET A 335 -3.87 13.43 7.44
C MET A 335 -3.03 14.62 7.89
N TYR A 336 -3.47 15.34 8.92
CA TYR A 336 -2.72 16.42 9.53
C TYR A 336 -1.45 15.91 10.22
N ALA A 337 -1.51 14.80 10.95
CA ALA A 337 -0.31 14.23 11.59
C ALA A 337 0.72 13.73 10.56
N LEU A 338 0.27 13.21 9.42
CA LEU A 338 1.14 12.66 8.37
C LEU A 338 1.70 13.71 7.40
N CYS A 339 0.94 14.77 7.12
CA CYS A 339 1.29 15.74 6.07
C CYS A 339 1.39 17.18 6.57
N VAL A 340 1.13 17.41 7.87
CA VAL A 340 1.20 18.70 8.57
C VAL A 340 0.50 19.82 7.79
N ASN A 341 1.27 20.76 7.25
CA ASN A 341 0.83 22.01 6.64
C ASN A 341 1.03 22.04 5.11
N TYR A 342 1.26 20.90 4.44
CA TYR A 342 1.63 20.90 3.02
C TYR A 342 0.66 21.71 2.12
N LYS A 343 -0.64 21.75 2.43
CA LYS A 343 -1.62 22.55 1.68
C LYS A 343 -1.47 24.06 1.89
N ALA A 344 -1.02 24.50 3.06
CA ALA A 344 -0.68 25.90 3.31
C ALA A 344 0.58 26.28 2.52
N ASP A 345 1.57 25.37 2.47
CA ASP A 345 2.83 25.58 1.75
C ASP A 345 2.63 25.64 0.22
N MET A 346 1.65 24.89 -0.32
CA MET A 346 1.30 24.92 -1.74
C MET A 346 0.91 26.33 -2.25
N VAL A 347 0.34 27.19 -1.40
CA VAL A 347 -0.02 28.56 -1.78
C VAL A 347 1.22 29.42 -2.07
N HIS A 348 2.37 29.08 -1.49
CA HIS A 348 3.64 29.81 -1.66
C HIS A 348 4.47 29.32 -2.85
N ILE A 349 4.14 28.17 -3.45
CA ILE A 349 4.89 27.61 -4.59
C ILE A 349 5.01 28.61 -5.76
N PRO A 350 3.94 29.30 -6.22
CA PRO A 350 4.09 30.27 -7.31
C PRO A 350 5.08 31.41 -7.00
N PHE A 351 5.16 31.84 -5.74
CA PHE A 351 6.10 32.87 -5.31
C PHE A 351 7.55 32.36 -5.27
N ILE A 352 7.76 31.13 -4.79
CA ILE A 352 9.08 30.47 -4.81
C ILE A 352 9.57 30.27 -6.25
N MET A 353 8.68 29.84 -7.16
CA MET A 353 9.03 29.59 -8.56
C MET A 353 9.42 30.87 -9.32
N ARG A 354 8.91 32.04 -8.92
CA ARG A 354 9.31 33.33 -9.50
C ARG A 354 10.70 33.79 -9.08
N ARG A 355 11.19 33.39 -7.90
CA ARG A 355 12.53 33.73 -7.39
C ARG A 355 13.66 32.84 -7.95
N ARG A 356 13.31 31.73 -8.61
CA ARG A 356 14.26 30.80 -9.24
C ARG A 356 14.48 31.08 -10.73
N LYS A 357 13.73 32.02 -11.30
CA LYS A 357 14.01 32.64 -12.60
C LYS A 357 14.79 33.90 -12.34
#